data_AF-A0A821IWJ9-F1
#
_entry.id   AF-A0A821IWJ9-F1
#
_cell.length_a   1.000
_cell.length_b   1.000
_cell.length_c   1.000
_cell.angle_alpha   90.00
_cell.angle_beta   90.00
_cell.angle_gamma   90.00
#
_symmetry.space_group_name_H-M   'P 1'
#
loop_
_entity.id
_entity.type
_entity.pdbx_description
1 polymer ?
#
loop_
_entity_poly.entity_id
_entity_poly.type
_entity_poly.pdbx_seq_one_letter_code
_entity_poly.pdbx_strand_id
1 'polypeptide(L)'
;MYLLLLLFNDKLFQEDGKLNFKVNYSIDENIVDVVTPSKKEKNIPTVIDDPLQHDDYFNVRSLVTLEDLFKNRAHHGHVTGMRNPWMSQYIYGHRLDVDIIHLDKTLPMLYSALNFLAYIAYRQGIILSLTRYPAHVPLVERAARDCGEYAHCRKWAY
;
A
#
# COMPACT_ATOMS: atom_id res chain seq x y z
N MET A 1 -15.52 -15.82 -0.70
CA MET A 1 -15.27 -14.49 -0.10
C MET A 1 -14.31 -14.66 1.08
N TYR A 2 -13.03 -14.93 0.79
CA TYR A 2 -12.00 -15.28 1.78
C TYR A 2 -10.63 -14.66 1.45
N LEU A 3 -10.56 -13.71 0.51
CA LEU A 3 -9.31 -13.41 -0.17
C LEU A 3 -9.01 -11.91 -0.32
N LEU A 4 -9.20 -11.14 0.76
CA LEU A 4 -8.53 -9.84 0.91
C LEU A 4 -7.54 -9.82 2.08
N LEU A 5 -7.35 -10.95 2.78
CA LEU A 5 -6.45 -11.08 3.93
C LEU A 5 -5.14 -11.81 3.68
N LEU A 6 -5.05 -12.62 2.62
CA LEU A 6 -3.83 -13.41 2.37
C LEU A 6 -2.74 -12.64 1.62
N LEU A 7 -3.04 -11.42 1.16
CA LEU A 7 -2.07 -10.56 0.47
C LEU A 7 -0.99 -9.96 1.35
N PHE A 8 -1.20 -9.91 2.67
CA PHE A 8 -0.35 -9.15 3.58
C PHE A 8 0.52 -10.01 4.50
N ASN A 9 0.43 -11.34 4.43
CA ASN A 9 0.77 -12.14 5.60
C ASN A 9 2.22 -12.64 5.73
N ASP A 10 3.08 -12.63 4.70
CA ASP A 10 4.33 -13.41 4.81
C ASP A 10 5.65 -12.68 4.47
N LYS A 11 5.65 -11.36 4.19
CA LYS A 11 6.90 -10.63 3.88
C LYS A 11 7.28 -9.47 4.80
N LEU A 12 6.49 -9.17 5.82
CA LEU A 12 6.73 -8.00 6.70
C LEU A 12 6.99 -8.33 8.18
N PHE A 13 7.01 -9.60 8.58
CA PHE A 13 7.15 -9.97 9.99
C PHE A 13 8.38 -10.85 10.24
N GLN A 14 9.50 -10.20 10.56
CA GLN A 14 10.59 -10.78 11.35
C GLN A 14 10.45 -10.26 12.78
N GLU A 15 10.61 -11.18 13.73
CA GLU A 15 10.54 -11.01 15.18
C GLU A 15 11.45 -9.88 15.68
N ASP A 16 10.86 -9.00 16.51
CA ASP A 16 11.48 -8.20 17.59
C ASP A 16 10.86 -6.81 17.59
N GLY A 17 10.09 -6.50 18.65
CA GLY A 17 9.30 -5.27 18.84
C GLY A 17 10.11 -3.97 18.97
N LYS A 18 10.97 -3.69 17.99
CA LYS A 18 11.57 -2.41 17.68
C LYS A 18 11.35 -2.15 16.19
N LEU A 19 10.58 -1.12 15.87
CA LEU A 19 10.51 -0.56 14.51
C LEU A 19 11.87 0.03 14.15
N ASN A 20 12.80 -0.81 13.69
CA ASN A 20 13.91 -0.38 12.87
C ASN A 20 13.40 -0.34 11.44
N PHE A 21 13.11 0.87 10.93
CA PHE A 21 12.98 1.09 9.49
C PHE A 21 14.35 0.89 8.84
N LYS A 22 14.79 -0.36 8.67
CA LYS A 22 15.86 -0.69 7.72
C LYS A 22 15.21 -0.84 6.36
N VAL A 23 15.16 0.26 5.62
CA VAL A 23 14.95 0.20 4.17
C VAL A 23 16.18 -0.50 3.60
N ASN A 24 16.03 -1.76 3.20
CA ASN A 24 17.07 -2.48 2.46
C ASN A 24 17.14 -1.88 1.05
N TYR A 25 17.83 -0.77 0.89
CA TYR A 25 18.38 -0.38 -0.40
C TYR A 25 19.59 -1.30 -0.64
N SER A 26 19.45 -2.24 -1.57
CA SER A 26 20.62 -2.80 -2.24
C SER A 26 21.18 -1.69 -3.12
N ILE A 27 22.17 -0.96 -2.60
CA ILE A 27 23.00 -0.08 -3.41
C ILE A 27 23.87 -1.02 -4.23
N ASP A 28 23.65 -1.11 -5.53
CA ASP A 28 24.57 -1.80 -6.43
C ASP A 28 25.94 -1.10 -6.37
N GLU A 29 26.92 -1.76 -5.76
CA GLU A 29 28.28 -1.24 -5.51
C GLU A 29 29.13 -1.02 -6.80
N ASN A 30 28.53 -0.89 -7.98
CA ASN A 30 29.26 -0.85 -9.26
C ASN A 30 29.06 0.43 -10.09
N ILE A 31 28.68 1.56 -9.49
CA ILE A 31 28.73 2.85 -10.18
C ILE A 31 29.70 3.80 -9.46
N VAL A 32 30.96 3.64 -9.88
CA VAL A 32 32.01 4.67 -9.98
C VAL A 32 32.80 4.98 -8.71
N ASP A 33 33.91 4.26 -8.56
CA ASP A 33 35.15 4.82 -8.02
C ASP A 33 35.48 6.13 -8.75
N VAL A 34 35.62 7.25 -8.03
CA VAL A 34 36.87 8.04 -7.88
C VAL A 34 36.59 9.13 -6.82
N VAL A 35 37.55 9.30 -5.90
CA VAL A 35 37.78 10.45 -4.99
C VAL A 35 37.35 10.25 -3.52
N THR A 36 38.33 9.91 -2.68
CA THR A 36 38.55 10.54 -1.36
C THR A 36 40.07 10.78 -1.18
N PRO A 37 40.57 11.71 -0.34
CA PRO A 37 39.88 12.47 0.71
C PRO A 37 40.24 13.99 0.76
N SER A 38 39.26 14.88 0.97
CA SER A 38 39.54 16.21 1.54
C SER A 38 38.38 16.63 2.43
N LYS A 39 38.67 16.92 3.71
CA LYS A 39 37.78 17.66 4.59
C LYS A 39 37.32 18.93 3.87
N LYS A 40 36.07 18.96 3.45
CA LYS A 40 35.35 20.16 3.08
C LYS A 40 34.02 20.08 3.81
N GLU A 41 33.85 20.95 4.80
CA GLU A 41 32.53 21.40 5.23
C GLU A 41 31.78 21.79 3.95
N LYS A 42 30.76 21.01 3.57
CA LYS A 42 29.96 21.28 2.39
C LYS A 42 28.54 21.54 2.88
N ASN A 43 28.17 22.82 2.80
CA ASN A 43 26.83 23.40 2.86
C ASN A 43 25.72 22.35 2.96
N ILE A 44 25.00 22.36 4.08
CA ILE A 44 23.65 21.78 4.17
C ILE A 44 22.87 22.42 2.99
N PRO A 45 22.43 21.67 1.98
CA PRO A 45 21.52 22.25 1.00
C PRO A 45 20.29 22.70 1.78
N THR A 46 20.07 24.00 1.87
CA THR A 46 18.90 24.63 2.50
C THR A 46 17.63 24.44 1.66
N VAL A 47 17.56 23.37 0.88
CA VAL A 47 16.39 22.98 0.13
C VAL A 47 15.80 21.83 0.93
N ILE A 48 14.75 22.13 1.67
CA ILE A 48 13.81 21.10 2.08
C ILE A 48 13.32 20.52 0.76
N ASP A 49 13.78 19.32 0.39
CA ASP A 49 13.25 18.63 -0.79
C ASP A 49 11.74 18.48 -0.56
N ASP A 50 10.95 19.31 -1.24
CA ASP A 50 9.51 19.32 -1.08
C ASP A 50 9.00 17.99 -1.60
N PRO A 51 8.45 17.11 -0.74
CA PRO A 51 8.13 15.75 -1.14
C PRO A 51 7.06 15.75 -2.24
N LEU A 52 6.25 16.81 -2.35
CA LEU A 52 5.25 17.00 -3.40
C LEU A 52 5.83 17.21 -4.81
N GLN A 53 7.13 17.51 -4.94
CA GLN A 53 7.78 17.70 -6.24
C GLN A 53 8.16 16.37 -6.92
N HIS A 54 8.00 15.25 -6.21
CA HIS A 54 8.36 13.92 -6.71
C HIS A 54 7.10 13.07 -6.94
N ASP A 55 7.00 12.47 -8.14
CA ASP A 55 5.88 11.60 -8.52
C ASP A 55 5.79 10.30 -7.69
N ASP A 56 6.90 9.84 -7.11
CA ASP A 56 6.97 8.64 -6.26
C ASP A 56 8.00 8.78 -5.15
N TYR A 57 7.81 9.78 -4.28
CA TYR A 57 8.74 10.05 -3.18
C TYR A 57 8.97 8.84 -2.25
N PHE A 58 7.94 8.02 -2.03
CA PHE A 58 7.99 6.87 -1.12
C PHE A 58 8.26 5.52 -1.82
N ASN A 59 8.52 5.52 -3.15
CA ASN A 59 8.71 4.33 -3.97
C ASN A 59 7.59 3.28 -3.81
N VAL A 60 6.34 3.74 -3.79
CA VAL A 60 5.13 2.95 -3.51
C VAL A 60 4.89 1.89 -4.59
N ARG A 61 5.28 2.19 -5.83
CA ARG A 61 5.12 1.27 -6.97
C ARG A 61 5.88 -0.04 -6.80
N SER A 62 6.94 -0.06 -6.00
CA SER A 62 7.71 -1.28 -5.73
C SER A 62 6.99 -2.28 -4.81
N LEU A 63 5.95 -1.85 -4.08
CA LEU A 63 5.29 -2.65 -3.05
C LEU A 63 4.31 -3.69 -3.61
N VAL A 64 3.66 -3.40 -4.75
CA VAL A 64 2.59 -4.23 -5.31
C VAL A 64 2.76 -4.35 -6.81
N THR A 65 2.78 -5.58 -7.32
CA THR A 65 2.80 -5.83 -8.78
C THR A 65 1.44 -6.31 -9.29
N LEU A 66 1.22 -6.21 -10.60
CA LEU A 66 0.01 -6.75 -11.25
C LEU A 66 -0.11 -8.27 -11.04
N GLU A 67 1.02 -8.97 -11.06
CA GLU A 67 1.05 -10.41 -10.80
C GLU A 67 0.58 -10.75 -9.39
N ASP A 68 0.95 -9.94 -8.39
CA ASP A 68 0.53 -10.16 -7.01
C ASP A 68 -0.99 -10.00 -6.88
N LEU A 69 -1.58 -8.98 -7.49
CA LEU A 69 -3.03 -8.80 -7.52
C LEU A 69 -3.74 -9.97 -8.20
N PHE A 70 -3.15 -10.50 -9.28
CA PHE A 70 -3.70 -11.64 -10.00
C PHE A 70 -3.63 -12.94 -9.16
N LYS A 71 -2.45 -13.26 -8.60
CA LYS A 71 -2.21 -14.43 -7.74
C LYS A 71 -3.14 -14.45 -6.53
N ASN A 72 -3.45 -13.27 -6.00
CA ASN A 72 -4.33 -13.09 -4.86
C ASN A 72 -5.80 -12.86 -5.22
N ARG A 73 -6.21 -13.21 -6.45
CA ARG A 73 -7.60 -13.19 -6.94
C ARG A 73 -8.34 -11.87 -6.69
N ALA A 74 -7.63 -10.74 -6.70
CA ALA A 74 -8.24 -9.41 -6.57
C ALA A 74 -9.15 -9.05 -7.77
N HIS A 75 -9.02 -9.80 -8.88
CA HIS A 75 -9.85 -9.66 -10.06
C HIS A 75 -11.24 -10.30 -9.93
N HIS A 76 -11.51 -11.09 -8.89
CA HIS A 76 -12.83 -11.72 -8.71
C HIS A 76 -13.86 -10.72 -8.18
N GLY A 77 -14.88 -10.44 -8.97
CA GLY A 77 -16.03 -9.64 -8.60
C GLY A 77 -17.17 -10.46 -7.98
N HIS A 78 -18.35 -9.84 -7.94
CA HIS A 78 -19.60 -10.46 -7.52
C HIS A 78 -20.36 -11.01 -8.73
N VAL A 79 -21.51 -11.64 -8.48
CA VAL A 79 -22.45 -12.05 -9.52
C VAL A 79 -22.96 -10.81 -10.26
N THR A 80 -23.02 -10.85 -11.59
CA THR A 80 -23.39 -9.72 -12.45
C THR A 80 -24.75 -9.09 -12.09
N GLY A 81 -25.69 -9.86 -11.56
CA GLY A 81 -26.99 -9.36 -11.08
C GLY A 81 -26.92 -8.45 -9.85
N MET A 82 -25.85 -8.51 -9.06
CA MET A 82 -25.62 -7.64 -7.89
C MET A 82 -24.73 -6.44 -8.22
N ARG A 83 -24.37 -6.24 -9.50
CA ARG A 83 -23.48 -5.18 -9.92
C ARG A 83 -24.11 -3.81 -9.74
N ASN A 84 -23.36 -2.91 -9.12
CA ASN A 84 -23.70 -1.48 -9.12
C ASN A 84 -23.42 -0.87 -10.50
N PRO A 85 -24.36 -0.11 -11.12
CA PRO A 85 -24.15 0.54 -12.42
C PRO A 85 -22.86 1.38 -12.53
N TRP A 86 -22.44 2.05 -11.45
CA TRP A 86 -21.23 2.88 -11.44
C TRP A 86 -19.92 2.08 -11.49
N MET A 87 -19.97 0.77 -11.18
CA MET A 87 -18.82 -0.13 -11.28
C MET A 87 -18.54 -0.60 -12.71
N SER A 88 -19.46 -0.38 -13.66
CA SER A 88 -19.35 -0.90 -15.03
C SER A 88 -18.05 -0.49 -15.74
N GLN A 89 -17.51 0.69 -15.45
CA GLN A 89 -16.26 1.20 -16.05
C GLN A 89 -14.99 0.50 -15.53
N TYR A 90 -15.06 -0.13 -14.35
CA TYR A 90 -13.93 -0.82 -13.70
C TYR A 90 -13.97 -2.34 -13.89
N ILE A 91 -14.99 -2.84 -14.60
CA ILE A 91 -15.16 -4.25 -14.90
C ILE A 91 -14.59 -4.52 -16.29
N TYR A 92 -13.75 -5.55 -16.39
CA TYR A 92 -13.16 -6.00 -17.64
C TYR A 92 -14.19 -6.78 -18.48
N GLY A 93 -14.98 -7.63 -17.82
CA GLY A 93 -16.00 -8.46 -18.44
C GLY A 93 -16.67 -9.35 -17.40
N HIS A 94 -17.43 -10.34 -17.85
CA HIS A 94 -18.03 -11.36 -16.98
C HIS A 94 -17.80 -12.75 -17.58
N ARG A 95 -17.72 -13.76 -16.71
CA ARG A 95 -17.62 -15.17 -17.09
C ARG A 95 -18.48 -15.98 -16.15
N LEU A 96 -19.38 -16.81 -16.70
CA LEU A 96 -20.31 -17.62 -15.92
C LEU A 96 -21.09 -16.78 -14.88
N ASP A 97 -21.61 -15.62 -15.33
CA ASP A 97 -22.33 -14.64 -14.50
C ASP A 97 -21.56 -14.06 -13.31
N VAL A 98 -20.24 -14.21 -13.27
CA VAL A 98 -19.35 -13.56 -12.31
C VAL A 98 -18.57 -12.46 -13.01
N ASP A 99 -18.61 -11.25 -12.43
CA ASP A 99 -17.87 -10.10 -12.93
C ASP A 99 -16.36 -10.25 -12.67
N ILE A 100 -15.56 -9.79 -13.63
CA ILE A 100 -14.09 -9.75 -13.55
C ILE A 100 -13.65 -8.29 -13.50
N ILE A 101 -12.91 -7.92 -12.46
CA ILE A 101 -12.41 -6.56 -12.23
C ILE A 101 -11.17 -6.31 -13.11
N HIS A 102 -11.06 -5.09 -13.65
CA HIS A 102 -9.98 -4.69 -14.53
C HIS A 102 -8.71 -4.29 -13.76
N LEU A 103 -7.76 -5.22 -13.62
CA LEU A 103 -6.54 -4.99 -12.84
C LEU A 103 -5.65 -3.86 -13.39
N ASP A 104 -5.56 -3.67 -14.71
CA ASP A 104 -4.75 -2.56 -15.27
C ASP A 104 -5.28 -1.18 -14.86
N LYS A 105 -6.57 -1.06 -14.54
CA LYS A 105 -7.15 0.17 -13.99
C LYS A 105 -7.01 0.24 -12.48
N THR A 106 -7.17 -0.90 -11.79
CA THR A 106 -7.04 -0.99 -10.32
C THR A 106 -5.64 -0.65 -9.85
N LEU A 107 -4.60 -1.12 -10.55
CA LEU A 107 -3.21 -0.93 -10.15
C LEU A 107 -2.78 0.55 -10.05
N PRO A 108 -2.95 1.41 -11.08
CA PRO A 108 -2.60 2.83 -10.96
C PRO A 108 -3.48 3.56 -9.93
N MET A 109 -4.75 3.17 -9.77
CA MET A 109 -5.61 3.75 -8.73
C MET A 109 -5.12 3.38 -7.32
N LEU A 110 -4.64 2.15 -7.14
CA LEU A 110 -4.05 1.69 -5.88
C LEU A 110 -2.75 2.46 -5.56
N TYR A 111 -1.89 2.69 -6.56
CA TYR A 111 -0.68 3.50 -6.37
C TYR A 111 -1.01 4.93 -5.92
N SER A 112 -1.99 5.57 -6.55
CA SER A 112 -2.44 6.91 -6.14
C SER A 112 -2.98 6.92 -4.70
N ALA A 113 -3.75 5.91 -4.31
CA ALA A 113 -4.29 5.79 -2.96
C ALA A 113 -3.19 5.58 -1.91
N LEU A 114 -2.21 4.71 -2.19
CA LEU A 114 -1.09 4.44 -1.29
C LEU A 114 -0.15 5.65 -1.17
N ASN A 115 0.12 6.36 -2.28
CA ASN A 115 0.91 7.58 -2.25
C ASN A 115 0.23 8.65 -1.38
N PHE A 116 -1.08 8.83 -1.54
CA PHE A 116 -1.86 9.74 -0.71
C PHE A 116 -1.80 9.36 0.78
N LEU A 117 -1.93 8.07 1.09
CA LEU A 117 -1.81 7.56 2.46
C LEU A 117 -0.43 7.83 3.06
N ALA A 118 0.63 7.62 2.28
CA ALA A 118 2.01 7.86 2.69
C ALA A 118 2.25 9.35 3.03
N TYR A 119 1.69 10.28 2.25
CA TYR A 119 1.74 11.71 2.57
C TYR A 119 1.01 12.08 3.85
N ILE A 120 -0.15 11.45 4.14
CA ILE A 120 -0.87 11.66 5.40
C ILE A 120 -0.01 11.21 6.58
N ALA A 121 0.55 10.00 6.49
CA ALA A 121 1.42 9.45 7.52
C ALA A 121 2.67 10.32 7.73
N TYR A 122 3.30 10.80 6.65
CA TYR A 122 4.45 11.71 6.70
C TYR A 122 4.14 13.01 7.45
N ARG A 123 2.91 13.52 7.30
CA ARG A 123 2.43 14.74 7.98
C ARG A 123 1.87 14.49 9.38
N GLN A 124 2.05 13.29 9.94
CA GLN A 124 1.51 12.88 11.24
C GLN A 124 -0.02 13.02 11.30
N GLY A 125 -0.69 12.78 10.17
CA GLY A 125 -2.14 12.74 10.10
C GLY A 125 -2.68 11.46 10.74
N ILE A 126 -3.90 11.56 11.28
CA ILE A 126 -4.60 10.44 11.91
C ILE A 126 -5.19 9.53 10.82
N ILE A 127 -4.87 8.24 10.83
CA ILE A 127 -5.48 7.25 9.93
C ILE A 127 -6.43 6.35 10.71
N LEU A 128 -7.64 6.17 10.18
CA LEU A 128 -8.66 5.29 10.76
C LEU A 128 -8.98 4.14 9.81
N SER A 129 -8.60 2.93 10.20
CA SER A 129 -8.95 1.70 9.47
C SER A 129 -10.35 1.21 9.85
N LEU A 130 -11.18 0.94 8.85
CA LEU A 130 -12.57 0.52 9.03
C LEU A 130 -12.83 -0.83 8.36
N THR A 131 -13.47 -1.75 9.08
CA THR A 131 -14.09 -2.93 8.48
C THR A 131 -15.32 -3.33 9.28
N ARG A 132 -16.34 -3.84 8.57
CA ARG A 132 -17.56 -4.37 9.19
C ARG A 132 -17.65 -5.89 9.06
N TYR A 133 -16.76 -6.50 8.29
CA TYR A 133 -16.81 -7.92 8.04
C TYR A 133 -16.11 -8.69 9.17
N PRO A 134 -16.81 -9.53 9.94
CA PRO A 134 -16.30 -10.12 11.19
C PRO A 134 -14.99 -10.89 11.03
N ALA A 135 -14.80 -11.60 9.91
CA ALA A 135 -13.60 -12.39 9.68
C ALA A 135 -12.33 -11.54 9.49
N HIS A 136 -12.48 -10.29 9.08
CA HIS A 136 -11.35 -9.39 8.81
C HIS A 136 -10.97 -8.55 10.03
N VAL A 137 -11.85 -8.47 11.02
CA VAL A 137 -11.66 -7.61 12.19
C VAL A 137 -10.35 -7.88 12.94
N PRO A 138 -10.01 -9.12 13.34
CA PRO A 138 -8.78 -9.34 14.10
C PRO A 138 -7.52 -8.97 13.32
N LEU A 139 -7.52 -9.13 11.98
CA LEU A 139 -6.38 -8.70 11.17
C LEU A 139 -6.28 -7.19 11.09
N VAL A 140 -7.39 -6.48 10.83
CA VAL A 140 -7.37 -5.02 10.72
C VAL A 140 -7.00 -4.37 12.05
N GLU A 141 -7.50 -4.88 13.18
CA GLU A 141 -7.13 -4.39 14.52
C GLU A 141 -5.65 -4.65 14.85
N ARG A 142 -5.11 -5.79 14.40
CA ARG A 142 -3.68 -6.09 14.55
C ARG A 142 -2.82 -5.18 13.67
N ALA A 143 -3.14 -5.06 12.38
CA ALA A 143 -2.41 -4.22 11.44
C ALA A 143 -2.39 -2.75 11.87
N ALA A 144 -3.51 -2.21 12.34
CA ALA A 144 -3.55 -0.84 12.86
C ALA A 144 -2.68 -0.66 14.11
N ARG A 145 -2.71 -1.64 15.04
CA ARG A 145 -1.84 -1.62 16.22
C ARG A 145 -0.36 -1.68 15.85
N ASP A 146 0.00 -2.50 14.88
CA ASP A 146 1.39 -2.68 14.43
C ASP A 146 1.89 -1.41 13.71
N CYS A 147 1.01 -0.71 12.98
CA CYS A 147 1.30 0.60 12.37
C CYS A 147 1.30 1.77 13.36
N GLY A 148 0.75 1.60 14.58
CA GLY A 148 0.55 2.69 15.54
C GLY A 148 -0.65 3.60 15.24
N GLU A 149 -1.57 3.15 14.37
CA GLU A 149 -2.75 3.89 13.91
C GLU A 149 -4.05 3.36 14.53
N TYR A 150 -5.17 4.03 14.26
CA TYR A 150 -6.46 3.68 14.85
C TYR A 150 -7.25 2.72 13.96
N ALA A 151 -8.06 1.85 14.59
CA ALA A 151 -9.05 1.03 13.90
C ALA A 151 -10.39 1.08 14.61
N HIS A 152 -11.47 1.17 13.82
CA HIS A 152 -12.83 1.00 14.31
C HIS A 152 -13.55 -0.07 13.49
N CYS A 153 -13.66 -1.26 14.08
CA CYS A 153 -14.26 -2.43 13.42
C CYS A 153 -15.57 -2.89 14.06
N ARG A 154 -15.89 -2.37 15.25
CA ARG A 154 -17.10 -2.72 16.00
C ARG A 154 -18.31 -1.97 15.44
N LYS A 155 -19.50 -2.27 15.99
CA LYS A 155 -20.73 -1.58 15.59
C LYS A 155 -20.59 -0.09 15.92
N TRP A 156 -20.88 0.75 14.94
CA TRP A 156 -20.95 2.18 15.15
C TRP A 156 -22.10 2.47 16.11
N ALA A 157 -21.78 3.13 17.23
CA ALA A 157 -22.78 3.56 18.20
C ALA A 157 -23.54 4.75 17.61
N TYR A 158 -24.87 4.70 17.69
CA TYR A 158 -25.78 5.77 17.31
C TYR A 158 -26.25 6.51 18.57
#